data_AF-A0A957HLB3-F1
#
_entry.id   AF-A0A957HLB3-F1
#
_cell.length_a   1.000
_cell.length_b   1.000
_cell.length_c   1.000
_cell.angle_alpha   90.00
_cell.angle_beta   90.00
_cell.angle_gamma   90.00
#
_symmetry.space_group_name_H-M   'P 1'
#
loop_
_entity.id
_entity.type
_entity.pdbx_description
1 polymer ?
#
loop_
_entity_poly.entity_id
_entity_poly.type
_entity_poly.pdbx_seq_one_letter_code
_entity_poly.pdbx_strand_id
1 'polypeptide(L)' 'GVYAYQDMPHLIFVFTAVIEHGQLTTGPESAAFAYFAVGAEPDNVVQQHVARAADACLPRDRTLFRFQSSKTAVTVSAED' A
#
# COMPACT_ATOMS: atom_id res chain seq x y z
N GLY A 1 -1.42 -4.72 9.86
CA GLY A 1 -1.97 -3.49 10.49
C GLY A 1 -3.39 -3.25 10.03
N VAL A 2 -4.18 -2.55 10.83
CA VAL A 2 -5.51 -2.04 10.49
C VAL A 2 -5.43 -0.53 10.42
N TYR A 3 -5.81 0.03 9.28
CA TYR A 3 -5.79 1.47 9.04
C TYR A 3 -7.22 1.95 8.76
N ALA A 4 -7.55 3.11 9.31
CA ALA A 4 -8.84 3.76 9.07
C ALA A 4 -8.59 5.21 8.63
N TYR A 5 -9.50 5.76 7.86
CA TYR A 5 -9.55 7.21 7.64
C TYR A 5 -10.52 7.83 8.64
N GLN A 6 -10.25 9.06 9.06
CA GLN A 6 -11.04 9.73 10.11
C GLN A 6 -12.41 10.19 9.61
N ASP A 7 -12.53 10.47 8.32
CA ASP A 7 -13.64 11.15 7.67
C ASP A 7 -14.48 10.24 6.75
N MET A 8 -14.15 8.94 6.68
CA MET A 8 -14.81 8.00 5.78
C MET A 8 -14.84 6.58 6.35
N PRO A 9 -15.93 5.82 6.15
CA PRO A 9 -16.14 4.51 6.77
C PRO A 9 -15.37 3.40 6.04
N HIS A 10 -14.05 3.53 5.98
CA HIS A 10 -13.16 2.61 5.27
C HIS A 10 -12.13 2.04 6.25
N LEU A 11 -11.95 0.72 6.19
CA LEU A 11 -10.89 0.00 6.90
C LEU A 11 -9.99 -0.70 5.89
N ILE A 12 -8.68 -0.55 6.07
CA ILE A 12 -7.64 -1.20 5.28
C ILE A 12 -6.93 -2.20 6.20
N PHE A 13 -6.99 -3.47 5.82
CA PHE A 13 -6.25 -4.54 6.46
C PHE A 13 -4.99 -4.83 5.65
N VAL A 14 -3.83 -4.78 6.30
CA VAL A 14 -2.53 -5.06 5.69
C VAL A 14 -1.88 -6.23 6.41
N PHE A 15 -1.47 -7.23 5.65
CA PHE A 15 -0.81 -8.44 6.13
C PHE A 15 0.38 -8.76 5.23
N THR A 16 1.37 -9.45 5.79
CA THR A 16 2.53 -9.95 5.05
C THR A 16 2.18 -11.31 4.43
N ALA A 17 2.67 -11.56 3.23
CA ALA A 17 2.58 -12.85 2.56
C ALA A 17 3.95 -13.23 1.99
N VAL A 18 4.22 -14.53 1.92
CA VAL A 18 5.42 -15.08 1.28
C VAL A 18 4.99 -15.70 -0.05
N ILE A 19 5.66 -15.32 -1.13
CA ILE A 19 5.47 -15.94 -2.44
C ILE A 19 6.34 -17.20 -2.45
N GLU A 20 5.71 -18.38 -2.44
CA GLU A 20 6.42 -19.65 -2.51
C GLU A 20 6.76 -20.04 -3.96
N HIS A 21 5.78 -19.91 -4.85
CA HIS A 21 5.87 -20.24 -6.27
C HIS A 21 4.76 -19.54 -7.04
N GLY A 22 4.97 -19.30 -8.34
CA GLY A 22 3.97 -18.70 -9.22
C GLY A 22 4.59 -18.03 -10.43
N GLN A 23 3.76 -17.68 -11.40
CA GLN A 23 4.14 -16.88 -12.56
C GLN A 23 3.34 -15.58 -12.53
N LEU A 24 4.03 -14.45 -12.58
CA LEU A 24 3.41 -13.14 -12.69
C LEU A 24 2.73 -13.00 -14.06
N THR A 25 1.44 -12.67 -14.06
CA THR A 25 0.69 -12.32 -15.27
C THR A 25 0.24 -10.86 -15.17
N THR A 26 0.41 -10.12 -16.27
CA THR A 26 -0.03 -8.74 -16.39
C THR A 26 -1.30 -8.68 -17.22
N GLY A 27 -2.24 -7.81 -16.82
CA GLY A 27 -3.47 -7.54 -17.57
C GLY A 27 -3.75 -6.04 -17.62
N PRO A 28 -4.89 -5.63 -18.21
CA PRO A 28 -5.27 -4.21 -18.28
C PRO A 28 -5.33 -3.52 -16.90
N GLU A 29 -5.66 -4.26 -15.85
CA GLU A 29 -5.73 -3.76 -14.46
C GLU A 29 -4.37 -3.76 -13.74
N SER A 30 -3.35 -4.40 -14.31
CA SER A 30 -1.99 -4.52 -13.76
C SER A 30 -0.95 -4.41 -14.87
N ALA A 31 -1.05 -3.33 -15.67
CA ALA A 31 -0.24 -3.14 -16.86
C ALA A 31 1.27 -3.04 -16.57
N ALA A 32 1.65 -2.69 -15.34
CA ALA A 32 3.02 -2.66 -14.88
C ALA A 32 3.11 -3.20 -13.45
N PHE A 33 4.15 -3.98 -13.18
CA PHE A 33 4.43 -4.56 -11.88
C PHE A 33 5.93 -4.50 -11.60
N ALA A 34 6.31 -4.18 -10.36
CA ALA A 34 7.69 -4.18 -9.91
C ALA A 34 7.78 -4.52 -8.42
N TYR A 35 8.92 -5.09 -8.03
CA TYR A 35 9.25 -5.37 -6.63
C TYR A 35 10.21 -4.29 -6.11
N PHE A 36 9.98 -3.85 -4.87
CA PHE A 36 10.84 -2.89 -4.19
C PHE A 36 11.09 -3.34 -2.76
N ALA A 37 12.26 -3.02 -2.23
CA ALA A 37 12.48 -3.05 -0.78
C ALA A 37 11.76 -1.87 -0.12
N VAL A 38 11.40 -2.02 1.15
CA VAL A 38 10.86 -0.91 1.95
C VAL A 38 11.89 0.23 1.99
N GLY A 39 11.46 1.44 1.64
CA GLY A 39 12.30 2.64 1.52
C GLY A 39 12.97 2.82 0.16
N ALA A 40 12.78 1.88 -0.78
CA ALA A 40 13.26 1.94 -2.15
C ALA A 40 12.11 2.07 -3.17
N GLU A 41 10.91 2.42 -2.70
CA GLU A 41 9.76 2.70 -3.56
C GLU A 41 10.02 3.96 -4.42
N PRO A 42 9.51 4.00 -5.66
CA PRO A 42 9.66 5.18 -6.50
C PRO A 42 8.87 6.38 -5.97
N ASP A 43 9.32 7.59 -6.30
CA ASP A 43 8.76 8.85 -5.78
C ASP A 43 7.27 9.05 -6.08
N ASN A 44 6.76 8.43 -7.13
CA ASN A 44 5.36 8.49 -7.52
C ASN A 44 4.44 7.56 -6.71
N VAL A 45 4.98 6.79 -5.77
CA VAL A 45 4.17 5.92 -4.91
C VAL A 45 3.39 6.75 -3.89
N VAL A 46 2.14 6.33 -3.69
CA VAL A 46 1.28 6.85 -2.63
C VAL A 46 1.96 6.64 -1.27
N GLN A 47 2.34 7.72 -0.59
CA GLN A 47 3.11 7.69 0.65
C GLN A 47 2.46 6.85 1.76
N GLN A 48 1.13 6.74 1.76
CA GLN A 48 0.42 5.88 2.70
C GLN A 48 0.69 4.39 2.48
N HIS A 49 0.93 3.96 1.24
CA HIS A 49 1.32 2.59 0.93
C HIS A 49 2.72 2.30 1.44
N VAL A 50 3.65 3.24 1.26
CA VAL A 50 5.02 3.16 1.80
C VAL A 50 4.97 2.99 3.32
N ALA A 51 4.21 3.86 4.02
CA ALA A 51 4.07 3.78 5.48
C ALA A 51 3.46 2.44 5.93
N ARG A 52 2.45 1.93 5.22
CA ARG A 52 1.80 0.64 5.52
C ARG A 52 2.76 -0.54 5.32
N ALA A 53 3.56 -0.53 4.26
CA ALA A 53 4.56 -1.55 3.97
C ALA A 53 5.66 -1.54 5.04
N ALA A 54 6.18 -0.36 5.39
CA ALA A 54 7.14 -0.20 6.48
C ALA A 54 6.60 -0.74 7.80
N ASP A 55 5.37 -0.37 8.19
CA ASP A 55 4.74 -0.86 9.40
C ASP A 55 4.52 -2.39 9.40
N ALA A 56 4.28 -3.00 8.24
CA ALA A 56 4.09 -4.44 8.08
C ALA A 56 5.41 -5.23 8.18
N CYS A 57 6.54 -4.63 7.82
CA CYS A 57 7.87 -5.25 7.90
C CYS A 57 8.54 -5.09 9.28
N LEU A 58 7.94 -4.34 10.21
CA LEU A 58 8.49 -4.22 11.57
C LEU A 58 8.29 -5.52 12.36
N PRO A 59 9.33 -6.01 13.08
CA PRO A 59 9.20 -7.19 13.93
C PRO A 59 8.26 -6.87 15.09
N ARG A 60 7.04 -7.43 15.07
CA ARG A 60 5.98 -7.15 16.05
C ARG A 60 5.08 -8.36 16.27
N ASP A 61 4.70 -8.57 17.53
CA ASP A 61 3.78 -9.65 17.94
C ASP A 61 2.31 -9.20 18.05
N ARG A 62 2.00 -7.95 17.67
CA ARG A 62 0.67 -7.36 17.87
C ARG A 62 0.20 -6.58 16.64
N THR A 63 -1.11 -6.63 16.40
CA THR A 63 -1.76 -5.84 15.36
C THR A 63 -1.63 -4.34 15.66
N LEU A 64 -1.12 -3.60 14.68
CA LEU A 64 -1.05 -2.15 14.71
C LEU A 64 -2.38 -1.54 14.23
N PHE A 65 -2.91 -0.57 14.97
CA PHE A 65 -4.08 0.22 14.59
C PHE A 65 -3.68 1.68 14.39
N ARG A 66 -3.99 2.27 13.23
CA ARG A 66 -3.68 3.69 12.96
C ARG A 66 -4.80 4.40 12.19
N PHE A 67 -4.97 5.68 12.49
CA PHE A 67 -5.70 6.59 11.62
C PHE A 67 -4.75 7.16 10.54
N GLN A 68 -5.27 7.39 9.34
CA GLN A 68 -4.57 8.07 8.25
C GLN A 68 -5.39 9.28 7.78
N SER A 69 -4.68 10.30 7.30
CA SER A 69 -5.19 11.68 7.17
C SER A 69 -6.17 11.90 6.02
N SER A 70 -6.20 11.09 4.96
CA SER A 70 -7.25 11.09 3.90
C SER A 70 -6.97 10.04 2.81
N LYS A 71 -7.88 9.80 1.86
CA LYS A 71 -7.65 8.91 0.71
C LYS A 71 -6.71 9.58 -0.31
N THR A 72 -5.43 9.19 -0.37
CA THR A 72 -4.53 9.61 -1.47
C THR A 72 -4.76 8.77 -2.71
N ALA A 73 -5.86 9.03 -3.42
CA ALA A 73 -5.81 8.88 -4.87
C ALA A 73 -5.24 10.21 -5.39
N VAL A 74 -4.13 10.17 -6.12
CA VAL A 74 -3.69 11.33 -6.89
C VAL A 74 -4.85 11.69 -7.81
N THR A 75 -5.45 12.86 -7.63
CA THR A 75 -6.30 13.46 -8.66
C THR A 75 -5.37 13.76 -9.81
N VAL A 76 -5.28 12.85 -10.79
CA VAL A 76 -4.68 13.18 -12.07
C VAL A 76 -5.65 14.17 -12.69
N SER A 77 -5.36 15.46 -12.57
CA SER A 77 -6.02 16.47 -13.39
C SER A 77 -5.74 16.07 -14.84
N ALA A 78 -6.76 15.60 -15.54
CA ALA A 78 -6.71 15.55 -17.00
C ALA A 78 -6.68 17.01 -17.47
N GLU A 79 -5.49 17.53 -17.73
CA GLU A 79 -5.32 18.71 -18.57
C GLU A 79 -5.37 18.22 -20.03
N ASP A 80 -6.49 18.50 -20.69
CA ASP A 80 -6.59 18.68 -22.15
C ASP A 80 -6.82 20.18 -22.42
#